data_AF-A0A3M8DMG6-F1
#
_entry.id   AF-A0A3M8DMG6-F1
#
_cell.length_a   1.000
_cell.length_b   1.000
_cell.length_c   1.000
_cell.angle_alpha   90.00
_cell.angle_beta   90.00
_cell.angle_gamma   90.00
#
_symmetry.space_group_name_H-M   'P 1'
#
loop_
_entity.id
_entity.type
_entity.pdbx_description
1 polymer ?
#
loop_
_entity_poly.entity_id
_entity_poly.type
_entity_poly.pdbx_seq_one_letter_code
_entity_poly.pdbx_strand_id
1 'polypeptide(L)'
;MIIPVIKHEIDVTGSPEKEDDFWVSICVSIGPAEELGADFFYFYVASPKFLLRTLEVNEVLCGRGVLILNTFDLLLIKEKINEIVKACIRPTWKEVAESINKYGIWEYDETDGFGTKKD
;
A
#
# COMPACT_ATOMS: atom_id res chain seq x y z
N MET A 1 12.15 20.98 -0.26
CA MET A 1 11.27 19.85 -0.62
C MET A 1 11.36 18.83 0.49
N ILE A 2 10.25 18.24 0.90
CA ILE A 2 10.20 17.15 1.87
C ILE A 2 10.58 15.85 1.16
N ILE A 3 11.57 15.16 1.73
CA ILE A 3 11.99 13.83 1.28
C ILE A 3 11.29 12.81 2.17
N PRO A 4 10.28 12.08 1.68
CA PRO A 4 9.66 11.02 2.47
C PRO A 4 10.58 9.79 2.55
N VAL A 5 10.56 9.14 3.71
CA VAL A 5 11.25 7.88 3.95
C VAL A 5 10.33 6.93 4.72
N ILE A 6 10.52 5.62 4.50
CA ILE A 6 9.93 4.59 5.36
C ILE A 6 10.68 4.63 6.70
N LYS A 7 9.96 4.75 7.81
CA LYS A 7 10.56 4.96 9.14
C LYS A 7 10.84 3.69 9.91
N HIS A 8 10.06 2.64 9.68
CA HIS A 8 10.13 1.36 10.39
C HIS A 8 10.05 0.18 9.42
N GLU A 9 10.20 -1.04 9.93
CA GLU A 9 9.85 -2.22 9.14
C GLU A 9 8.38 -2.16 8.74
N ILE A 10 8.05 -2.75 7.58
CA ILE A 10 6.65 -2.83 7.14
C ILE A 10 5.96 -3.96 7.89
N ASP A 11 4.74 -3.71 8.34
CA ASP A 11 3.93 -4.71 9.03
C ASP A 11 3.03 -5.42 8.03
N VAL A 12 3.14 -6.74 7.95
CA VAL A 12 2.29 -7.57 7.08
C VAL A 12 1.18 -8.19 7.92
N THR A 13 -0.07 -7.97 7.51
CA THR A 13 -1.25 -8.57 8.13
C THR A 13 -1.91 -9.53 7.14
N GLY A 14 -2.16 -10.75 7.61
CA GLY A 14 -2.62 -11.88 6.81
C GLY A 14 -1.47 -12.85 6.51
N SER A 15 -1.83 -14.07 6.11
CA SER A 15 -0.87 -15.09 5.70
C SER A 15 -1.15 -15.46 4.25
N PRO A 16 -0.15 -15.42 3.34
CA PRO A 16 -0.28 -16.05 2.05
C PRO A 16 -0.22 -17.57 2.27
N GLU A 17 -1.35 -18.20 2.60
CA GLU A 17 -1.43 -19.66 2.78
C GLU A 17 -0.93 -20.42 1.53
N LYS A 18 -1.01 -19.77 0.37
CA LYS A 18 -0.41 -20.19 -0.89
C LYS A 18 0.34 -19.02 -1.51
N GLU A 19 1.52 -19.30 -2.02
CA GLU A 19 2.39 -18.30 -2.65
C GLU A 19 1.79 -17.69 -3.92
N ASP A 20 0.79 -18.34 -4.55
CA ASP A 20 0.15 -17.91 -5.81
C ASP A 20 -1.32 -17.47 -5.63
N ASP A 21 -1.88 -17.55 -4.43
CA ASP A 21 -3.29 -17.27 -4.13
C ASP A 21 -3.41 -16.57 -2.78
N PHE A 22 -3.22 -15.27 -2.79
CA PHE A 22 -3.10 -14.48 -1.58
C PHE A 22 -3.72 -13.09 -1.72
N TRP A 23 -4.14 -12.57 -0.56
CA TRP A 23 -4.50 -11.18 -0.31
C TRP A 23 -3.96 -10.82 1.07
N VAL A 24 -3.03 -9.87 1.12
CA VAL A 24 -2.45 -9.40 2.38
C VAL A 24 -2.49 -7.88 2.46
N SER A 25 -2.56 -7.36 3.68
CA SER A 25 -2.42 -5.93 3.96
C SER A 25 -1.00 -5.65 4.45
N ILE A 26 -0.46 -4.51 4.05
CA ILE A 26 0.87 -4.03 4.43
C ILE A 26 0.71 -2.62 4.97
N CYS A 27 1.02 -2.44 6.25
CA CYS A 27 1.10 -1.13 6.88
C CYS A 27 2.54 -0.60 6.77
N VAL A 28 2.67 0.63 6.31
CA VAL A 28 3.96 1.30 6.13
C VAL A 28 3.92 2.64 6.84
N SER A 29 4.82 2.82 7.81
CA SER A 29 5.05 4.12 8.45
C SER A 29 5.97 4.96 7.57
N ILE A 30 5.48 6.11 7.10
CA ILE A 30 6.22 7.02 6.20
C ILE A 30 6.22 8.42 6.82
N GLY A 31 7.38 9.06 6.86
CA GLY A 31 7.55 10.40 7.42
C GLY A 31 8.62 11.23 6.70
N PRO A 32 8.73 12.54 6.97
CA PRO A 32 9.85 13.37 6.49
C PRO A 32 11.19 12.81 6.96
N ALA A 33 12.21 12.75 6.10
CA ALA A 33 13.54 12.20 6.42
C ALA A 33 14.13 12.77 7.73
N GLU A 34 14.03 14.08 7.91
CA GLU A 34 14.64 14.84 9.01
C GLU A 34 13.77 14.93 10.28
N GLU A 35 12.59 14.31 10.30
CA GLU A 35 11.65 14.38 11.43
C GLU A 35 11.38 13.00 12.02
N LEU A 36 10.95 12.94 13.28
CA LEU A 36 10.55 11.67 13.92
C LEU A 36 9.11 11.26 13.59
N GLY A 37 8.27 12.23 13.22
CA GLY A 37 6.85 12.00 12.91
C GLY A 37 6.68 11.18 11.63
N ALA A 38 5.60 10.40 11.60
CA ALA A 38 5.20 9.58 10.46
C ALA A 38 3.68 9.38 10.46
N ASP A 39 3.15 9.17 9.27
CA ASP A 39 1.78 8.71 9.08
C ASP A 39 1.79 7.27 8.56
N PHE A 40 0.67 6.57 8.74
CA PHE A 40 0.50 5.21 8.23
C PHE A 40 -0.17 5.20 6.86
N PHE A 41 0.39 4.38 5.97
CA PHE A 41 -0.17 4.08 4.66
C PHE A 41 -0.33 2.57 4.49
N TYR A 42 -1.51 2.16 4.06
CA TYR A 42 -1.86 0.77 3.82
C TYR A 42 -1.75 0.47 2.33
N PHE A 43 -1.03 -0.60 2.01
CA PHE A 43 -1.00 -1.21 0.69
C PHE A 43 -1.58 -2.61 0.81
N TYR A 44 -2.26 -3.05 -0.24
CA TYR A 44 -2.75 -4.41 -0.35
C TYR A 44 -1.94 -5.13 -1.42
N VAL A 45 -1.71 -6.42 -1.22
CA VAL A 45 -0.98 -7.23 -2.19
C VAL A 45 -1.83 -8.43 -2.55
N ALA A 46 -2.11 -8.55 -3.84
CA ALA A 46 -3.00 -9.57 -4.38
C ALA A 46 -2.27 -10.39 -5.44
N SER A 47 -2.57 -11.69 -5.50
CA SER A 47 -2.23 -12.49 -6.67
C SER A 47 -3.28 -12.34 -7.77
N PRO A 48 -2.92 -12.51 -9.05
CA PRO A 48 -3.90 -12.57 -10.14
C PRO A 48 -4.99 -13.62 -9.90
N LYS A 49 -4.64 -14.75 -9.30
CA LYS A 49 -5.57 -15.83 -8.97
C LYS A 49 -6.60 -15.42 -7.91
N PHE A 50 -6.16 -14.70 -6.87
CA PHE A 50 -7.09 -14.13 -5.89
C PHE A 50 -8.05 -13.13 -6.54
N LEU A 51 -7.54 -12.25 -7.41
CA LEU A 51 -8.34 -11.24 -8.10
C LEU A 51 -9.37 -11.87 -9.05
N LEU A 52 -8.98 -12.91 -9.81
CA LEU A 52 -9.91 -13.64 -10.69
C LEU A 52 -11.08 -14.25 -9.90
N ARG A 53 -10.80 -14.98 -8.82
CA ARG A 53 -11.86 -15.53 -7.95
C ARG A 53 -12.72 -14.43 -7.34
N THR A 54 -12.11 -13.33 -6.93
CA THR A 54 -12.84 -12.19 -6.36
C THR A 54 -13.76 -11.53 -7.41
N LEU A 55 -13.33 -11.48 -8.68
CA LEU A 55 -14.13 -10.97 -9.79
C LEU A 55 -15.28 -11.90 -10.22
N GLU A 56 -15.15 -13.21 -10.01
CA GLU A 56 -16.27 -14.15 -10.21
C GLU A 56 -17.44 -13.88 -9.26
N VAL A 57 -17.14 -13.33 -8.08
CA VAL A 57 -18.15 -12.94 -7.07
C VAL A 57 -18.55 -11.47 -7.23
N ASN A 58 -17.59 -10.59 -7.49
CA ASN A 58 -17.77 -9.15 -7.62
C ASN A 58 -17.56 -8.75 -9.09
N GLU A 59 -18.58 -8.26 -9.79
CA GLU A 59 -18.46 -7.95 -11.21
C GLU A 59 -17.41 -6.86 -11.55
N VAL A 60 -17.07 -6.01 -10.57
CA VAL A 60 -16.11 -4.90 -10.71
C VAL A 60 -15.32 -4.72 -9.41
N LEU A 61 -14.03 -4.38 -9.53
CA LEU A 61 -13.14 -4.02 -8.42
C LEU A 61 -12.50 -2.66 -8.64
N CYS A 62 -12.39 -1.85 -7.58
CA CYS A 62 -11.56 -0.64 -7.57
C CYS A 62 -10.16 -1.01 -7.08
N GLY A 63 -9.09 -0.73 -7.84
CA GLY A 63 -7.74 -1.24 -7.54
C GLY A 63 -6.81 -0.30 -6.77
N ARG A 64 -7.31 0.79 -6.18
CA ARG A 64 -6.45 1.76 -5.48
C ARG A 64 -5.81 1.12 -4.25
N GLY A 65 -4.51 1.29 -4.05
CA GLY A 65 -3.84 0.64 -2.93
C GLY A 65 -3.33 -0.77 -3.21
N VAL A 66 -3.65 -1.36 -4.38
CA VAL A 66 -3.37 -2.77 -4.66
C VAL A 66 -2.13 -2.94 -5.53
N LEU A 67 -1.13 -3.65 -5.00
CA LEU A 67 0.01 -4.20 -5.74
C LEU A 67 -0.33 -5.62 -6.19
N ILE A 68 -0.07 -5.93 -7.47
CA ILE A 68 -0.40 -7.24 -8.04
C ILE A 68 0.90 -7.99 -8.35
N LEU A 69 1.10 -9.15 -7.72
CA LEU A 69 2.29 -9.98 -7.88
C LEU A 69 1.91 -11.44 -8.16
N ASN A 70 2.64 -12.12 -9.06
CA ASN A 70 2.39 -13.54 -9.36
C ASN A 70 2.69 -14.46 -8.18
N THR A 71 3.77 -14.17 -7.46
CA THR A 71 4.27 -14.96 -6.32
C THR A 71 4.57 -13.99 -5.18
N PHE A 72 4.23 -14.37 -3.95
CA PHE A 72 4.49 -13.53 -2.80
C PHE A 72 6.01 -13.35 -2.57
N ASP A 73 6.47 -12.10 -2.70
CA ASP A 73 7.88 -11.72 -2.47
C ASP A 73 7.93 -10.39 -1.70
N LEU A 74 8.23 -10.48 -0.40
CA LEU A 74 8.27 -9.32 0.48
C LEU A 74 9.38 -8.33 0.11
N LEU A 75 10.50 -8.80 -0.44
CA LEU A 75 11.61 -7.92 -0.84
C LEU A 75 11.18 -7.08 -2.04
N LEU A 76 10.61 -7.72 -3.07
CA LEU A 76 10.10 -7.03 -4.25
C LEU A 76 9.01 -6.00 -3.89
N ILE A 77 8.14 -6.34 -2.94
CA ILE A 77 7.10 -5.43 -2.45
C ILE A 77 7.73 -4.21 -1.76
N LYS A 78 8.70 -4.42 -0.85
CA LYS A 78 9.43 -3.34 -0.18
C LYS A 78 10.12 -2.41 -1.17
N GLU A 79 10.78 -2.98 -2.17
CA GLU A 79 11.45 -2.22 -3.24
C GLU A 79 10.45 -1.36 -4.01
N LYS A 80 9.30 -1.93 -4.37
CA LYS A 80 8.27 -1.20 -5.12
C LYS A 80 7.66 -0.05 -4.31
N ILE A 81 7.36 -0.27 -3.04
CA ILE A 81 6.84 0.78 -2.15
C ILE A 81 7.88 1.88 -1.98
N ASN A 82 9.16 1.53 -1.79
CA ASN A 82 10.23 2.52 -1.67
C ASN A 82 10.40 3.36 -2.95
N GLU A 83 10.26 2.76 -4.14
CA GLU A 83 10.26 3.48 -5.42
C GLU A 83 9.13 4.51 -5.47
N ILE A 84 7.91 4.11 -5.11
CA ILE A 84 6.73 4.99 -5.04
C ILE A 84 6.97 6.16 -4.09
N VAL A 85 7.45 5.87 -2.87
CA VAL A 85 7.73 6.87 -1.84
C VAL A 85 8.74 7.90 -2.33
N LYS A 86 9.86 7.45 -2.94
CA LYS A 86 10.88 8.34 -3.49
C LYS A 86 10.35 9.26 -4.61
N ALA A 87 9.36 8.83 -5.38
CA ALA A 87 8.73 9.65 -6.42
C ALA A 87 7.80 10.75 -5.88
N CYS A 88 7.47 10.71 -4.58
CA CYS A 88 6.49 11.60 -3.94
C CYS A 88 7.10 12.85 -3.28
N ILE A 89 8.35 13.23 -3.59
CA ILE A 89 8.99 14.45 -3.05
C ILE A 89 8.19 15.70 -3.43
N ARG A 90 7.72 16.47 -2.43
CA ARG A 90 6.89 17.69 -2.62
C ARG A 90 7.26 18.80 -1.63
N PRO A 91 6.80 20.05 -1.83
CA PRO A 91 7.08 21.18 -0.93
C PRO A 91 6.62 21.00 0.52
N THR A 92 5.48 20.37 0.75
CA THR A 92 4.86 20.21 2.08
C THR A 92 4.58 18.75 2.41
N TRP A 93 4.52 18.37 3.70
CA TRP A 93 4.17 17.01 4.10
C TRP A 93 2.78 16.59 3.59
N LYS A 94 1.80 17.50 3.67
CA LYS A 94 0.45 17.26 3.14
C LYS A 94 0.48 16.86 1.66
N GLU A 95 1.21 17.60 0.82
CA GLU A 95 1.33 17.26 -0.61
C GLU A 95 2.07 15.95 -0.86
N VAL A 96 3.05 15.61 -0.01
CA VAL A 96 3.72 14.31 -0.04
C VAL A 96 2.73 13.19 0.28
N ALA A 97 2.00 13.30 1.39
CA ALA A 97 1.02 12.32 1.85
C ALA A 97 -0.11 12.13 0.82
N GLU A 98 -0.65 13.21 0.27
CA GLU A 98 -1.63 13.18 -0.83
C GLU A 98 -1.08 12.51 -2.10
N SER A 99 0.23 12.67 -2.37
CA SER A 99 0.87 11.98 -3.50
C SER A 99 1.02 10.49 -3.25
N ILE A 100 1.35 10.07 -2.03
CA ILE A 100 1.44 8.65 -1.63
C ILE A 100 0.03 8.01 -1.62
N ASN A 101 -1.00 8.75 -1.19
CA ASN A 101 -2.41 8.29 -1.13
C ASN A 101 -3.04 7.97 -2.49
N LYS A 102 -2.33 8.25 -3.59
CA LYS A 102 -2.72 7.80 -4.94
C LYS A 102 -2.36 6.33 -5.18
N TYR A 103 -1.38 5.82 -4.44
CA TYR A 103 -0.81 4.48 -4.59
C TYR A 103 -1.15 3.56 -3.43
N GLY A 104 -1.15 4.10 -2.20
CA GLY A 104 -1.60 3.43 -0.98
C GLY A 104 -2.82 4.13 -0.40
N ILE A 105 -3.29 3.66 0.75
CA ILE A 105 -4.41 4.23 1.50
C ILE A 105 -3.87 4.88 2.76
N TRP A 106 -3.99 6.20 2.86
CA TRP A 106 -3.61 6.95 4.04
C TRP A 106 -4.52 6.61 5.22
N GLU A 107 -4.00 6.63 6.45
CA GLU A 107 -4.80 6.35 7.65
C GLU A 107 -5.99 7.30 7.85
N TYR A 108 -5.87 8.53 7.33
CA TYR A 108 -6.94 9.52 7.32
C TYR A 108 -7.94 9.38 6.16
N ASP A 109 -7.72 8.44 5.23
CA ASP A 109 -8.68 8.11 4.16
C ASP A 109 -9.75 7.14 4.69
N GLU A 110 -11.01 7.39 4.36
CA GLU A 110 -12.17 6.62 4.86
C GLU A 110 -12.39 5.30 4.11
N THR A 111 -11.65 5.05 3.03
CA THR A 111 -11.85 3.87 2.18
C THR A 111 -10.70 2.87 2.25
N ASP A 112 -10.97 1.61 1.91
CA ASP A 112 -9.99 0.51 1.85
C ASP A 112 -9.40 0.31 0.43
N GLY A 113 -8.64 -0.78 0.26
CA GLY A 113 -8.00 -1.15 -1.01
C GLY A 113 -8.94 -1.51 -2.16
N PHE A 114 -10.22 -1.75 -1.89
CA PHE A 114 -11.25 -1.94 -2.91
C PHE A 114 -12.23 -0.76 -2.98
N GLY A 115 -11.92 0.35 -2.30
CA GLY A 115 -12.76 1.55 -2.28
C GLY A 115 -14.03 1.39 -1.45
N THR A 116 -14.11 0.40 -0.57
CA THR A 116 -15.20 0.24 0.40
C THR A 116 -14.93 1.11 1.63
N LYS A 117 -15.97 1.49 2.39
CA LYS A 117 -15.77 2.26 3.63
C LYS A 117 -15.12 1.37 4.69
N LYS A 118 -14.17 1.93 5.45
CA LYS A 118 -13.68 1.31 6.69
C LYS A 118 -14.83 1.30 7.71
N ASP A 119 -15.07 0.14 8.33
CA ASP A 119 -16.05 -0.06 9.40
C ASP A 119 -15.70 0.71 10.69
#